data_AF-T0JPH8-F1
#
_entry.id   AF-T0JPH8-F1
#
_cell.length_a   1.000
_cell.length_b   1.000
_cell.length_c   1.000
_cell.angle_alpha   90.00
_cell.angle_beta   90.00
_cell.angle_gamma   90.00
#
_symmetry.space_group_name_H-M   'P 1'
#
loop_
_entity.id
_entity.type
_entity.pdbx_description
1 polymer ?
#
loop_
_entity_poly.entity_id
_entity_poly.type
_entity_poly.pdbx_seq_one_letter_code
_entity_poly.pdbx_strand_id
1 'polypeptide(L)'
;MLLNTVWRQYNKENNFRELLARFCKMEIESLIEDDKVLYATLKSKLTKKELRLFAMDSAQMSNEELKIGLELDDEELEKAKYKLYKKLKQDKVRLSFRESALGFDT
;
A
#
# COMPACT_ATOMS: atom_id res chain seq x y z
N MET A 1 -3.51 15.14 2.85
CA MET A 1 -2.09 15.03 2.42
C MET A 1 -1.27 14.19 3.39
N LEU A 2 -0.47 13.26 2.85
CA LEU A 2 0.35 12.28 3.57
C LEU A 2 1.74 12.81 3.96
N LEU A 3 1.85 14.08 4.35
CA LEU A 3 3.14 14.71 4.71
C LEU A 3 3.86 13.87 5.79
N ASN A 4 5.18 13.67 5.62
CA ASN A 4 6.04 12.88 6.51
C ASN A 4 5.78 11.35 6.55
N THR A 5 5.07 10.80 5.57
CA THR A 5 4.88 9.34 5.44
C THR A 5 5.97 8.68 4.58
N VAL A 6 6.11 7.36 4.70
CA VAL A 6 6.94 6.55 3.79
C VAL A 6 6.49 6.74 2.34
N TRP A 7 5.19 6.90 2.10
CA TRP A 7 4.65 7.21 0.79
C TRP A 7 5.31 8.44 0.15
N ARG A 8 5.35 9.57 0.87
CA ARG A 8 5.91 10.84 0.36
C ARG A 8 7.43 10.86 0.21
N GLN A 9 8.15 9.85 0.73
CA GLN A 9 9.57 9.69 0.47
C GLN A 9 9.85 9.29 -0.98
N TYR A 10 8.93 8.56 -1.60
CA TYR A 10 9.08 8.02 -2.96
C TYR A 10 8.08 8.61 -3.96
N ASN A 11 6.89 9.00 -3.50
CA ASN A 11 5.80 9.45 -4.36
C ASN A 11 5.50 10.94 -4.14
N LYS A 12 5.83 11.76 -5.14
CA LYS A 12 5.60 13.22 -5.11
C LYS A 12 4.16 13.61 -5.44
N GLU A 13 3.44 12.74 -6.13
CA GLU A 13 2.04 12.95 -6.50
C GLU A 13 1.08 12.44 -5.42
N ASN A 14 -0.16 12.92 -5.44
CA ASN A 14 -1.20 12.47 -4.53
C ASN A 14 -2.08 11.38 -5.17
N ASN A 15 -1.43 10.33 -5.68
CA ASN A 15 -2.05 9.19 -6.38
C ASN A 15 -2.14 7.92 -5.51
N PHE A 16 -1.99 8.07 -4.18
CA PHE A 16 -1.99 6.95 -3.23
C PHE A 16 -3.24 6.08 -3.33
N ARG A 17 -4.42 6.70 -3.31
CA ARG A 17 -5.71 5.99 -3.33
C ARG A 17 -5.90 5.24 -4.66
N GLU A 18 -5.55 5.86 -5.77
CA GLU A 18 -5.60 5.24 -7.11
C GLU A 18 -4.70 4.01 -7.20
N LEU A 19 -3.45 4.13 -6.75
CA LEU A 19 -2.50 3.02 -6.81
C LEU A 19 -2.91 1.90 -5.87
N LEU A 20 -3.35 2.21 -4.65
CA LEU A 20 -3.87 1.21 -3.73
C LEU A 20 -5.08 0.46 -4.31
N ALA A 21 -6.02 1.18 -4.94
CA ALA A 21 -7.17 0.59 -5.62
C ALA A 21 -6.74 -0.42 -6.70
N ARG A 22 -5.75 -0.04 -7.54
CA ARG A 22 -5.17 -0.91 -8.57
C ARG A 22 -4.54 -2.17 -7.98
N PHE A 23 -3.72 -2.05 -6.94
CA PHE A 23 -3.07 -3.20 -6.30
C PHE A 23 -4.08 -4.12 -5.59
N CYS A 24 -5.09 -3.54 -4.95
CA CYS A 24 -6.18 -4.27 -4.31
C CYS A 24 -7.18 -4.85 -5.33
N LYS A 25 -7.18 -4.43 -6.60
CA LYS A 25 -8.22 -4.72 -7.60
C LYS A 25 -9.61 -4.35 -7.07
N MET A 26 -9.76 -3.10 -6.67
CA MET A 26 -11.01 -2.53 -6.15
C MET A 26 -11.30 -1.21 -6.86
N GLU A 27 -12.57 -0.83 -6.90
CA GLU A 27 -12.98 0.50 -7.33
C GLU A 27 -12.50 1.57 -6.34
N ILE A 28 -12.02 2.70 -6.85
CA ILE A 28 -11.46 3.77 -6.01
C ILE A 28 -12.54 4.40 -5.11
N GLU A 29 -13.78 4.45 -5.58
CA GLU A 29 -14.96 4.96 -4.89
C GLU A 29 -15.36 4.09 -3.70
N SER A 30 -14.93 2.81 -3.71
CA SER A 30 -15.17 1.91 -2.58
C SER A 30 -14.16 2.12 -1.45
N LEU A 31 -13.02 2.76 -1.71
CA LEU A 31 -11.97 2.96 -0.72
C LEU A 31 -12.28 4.13 0.21
N ILE A 32 -11.65 4.12 1.39
CA ILE A 32 -11.71 5.22 2.34
C ILE A 32 -11.28 6.54 1.66
N GLU A 33 -12.13 7.57 1.73
CA GLU A 33 -11.91 8.83 1.03
C GLU A 33 -10.72 9.62 1.62
N ASP A 34 -10.62 9.66 2.95
CA ASP A 34 -9.53 10.34 3.65
C ASP A 34 -8.21 9.55 3.53
N ASP A 35 -7.28 10.10 2.73
CA ASP A 35 -5.93 9.56 2.55
C ASP A 35 -5.22 9.21 3.86
N LYS A 36 -5.33 10.05 4.90
CA LYS A 36 -4.66 9.83 6.19
C LYS A 36 -5.23 8.61 6.91
N VAL A 37 -6.55 8.48 6.91
CA VAL A 37 -7.25 7.34 7.52
C VAL A 37 -6.93 6.07 6.73
N LEU A 38 -7.03 6.11 5.41
CA LEU A 38 -6.70 4.99 4.53
C LEU A 38 -5.24 4.55 4.72
N TYR A 39 -4.30 5.49 4.79
CA TYR A 39 -2.88 5.21 5.01
C TYR A 39 -2.61 4.64 6.41
N ALA A 40 -3.28 5.14 7.46
CA ALA A 40 -3.19 4.58 8.80
C ALA A 40 -3.71 3.13 8.83
N THR A 41 -4.82 2.86 8.15
CA THR A 41 -5.36 1.51 8.00
C THR A 41 -4.37 0.61 7.26
N LEU A 42 -3.81 1.05 6.13
CA LEU A 42 -2.77 0.32 5.40
C LEU A 42 -1.57 -0.01 6.30
N LYS A 43 -1.09 0.97 7.07
CA LYS A 43 0.02 0.81 8.03
C LYS A 43 -0.30 -0.22 9.12
N SER A 44 -1.55 -0.38 9.54
CA SER A 44 -1.93 -1.40 10.53
C SER A 44 -1.97 -2.82 9.96
N LYS A 45 -2.16 -2.98 8.63
CA LYS A 45 -2.24 -4.28 7.96
C LYS A 45 -0.90 -4.74 7.38
N LEU A 46 0.00 -3.80 7.08
CA LEU A 46 1.31 -4.06 6.49
C LEU A 46 2.43 -3.93 7.53
N THR A 47 3.44 -4.78 7.40
CA THR A 47 4.72 -4.59 8.10
C THR A 47 5.47 -3.38 7.53
N LYS A 48 6.48 -2.88 8.26
CA LYS A 48 7.33 -1.76 7.80
C LYS A 48 8.01 -2.06 6.45
N LYS A 49 8.48 -3.29 6.24
CA LYS A 49 9.09 -3.73 4.97
C LYS A 49 8.05 -3.75 3.83
N GLU A 50 6.87 -4.32 4.07
CA GLU A 50 5.78 -4.35 3.08
C GLU A 50 5.29 -2.94 2.70
N LEU A 51 5.17 -2.03 3.67
CA LEU A 51 4.76 -0.65 3.43
C LEU A 51 5.81 0.11 2.60
N ARG A 52 7.10 -0.10 2.87
CA ARG A 52 8.19 0.46 2.05
C ARG A 52 8.20 -0.13 0.64
N LEU A 53 8.11 -1.45 0.52
CA LEU A 53 8.01 -2.12 -0.78
C LEU A 53 6.85 -1.57 -1.59
N PHE A 54 5.67 -1.45 -0.98
CA PHE A 54 4.50 -0.86 -1.64
C PHE A 54 4.77 0.56 -2.13
N ALA A 55 5.37 1.42 -1.31
CA ALA A 55 5.66 2.80 -1.68
C ALA A 55 6.71 2.93 -2.80
N MET A 56 7.78 2.15 -2.73
CA MET A 56 8.85 2.15 -3.75
C MET A 56 8.39 1.54 -5.07
N ASP A 57 7.66 0.42 -5.01
CA ASP A 57 7.13 -0.25 -6.20
C ASP A 57 6.04 0.58 -6.88
N SER A 58 5.22 1.29 -6.09
CA SER A 58 4.27 2.30 -6.60
C SER A 58 4.95 3.47 -7.29
N ALA A 59 6.16 3.83 -6.86
CA ALA A 59 7.00 4.84 -7.50
C ALA A 59 7.75 4.31 -8.74
N GLN A 60 7.44 3.09 -9.19
CA GLN A 60 8.04 2.43 -10.37
C GLN A 60 9.57 2.29 -10.28
N MET A 61 10.11 2.18 -9.07
CA MET A 61 11.54 1.91 -8.87
C MET A 61 11.92 0.54 -9.44
N SER A 62 13.15 0.45 -9.93
CA SER A 62 13.69 -0.80 -10.49
C SER A 62 13.85 -1.88 -9.41
N ASN A 63 13.90 -3.16 -9.82
CA ASN A 63 14.17 -4.25 -8.88
C ASN A 63 15.52 -4.09 -8.16
N GLU A 64 16.53 -3.51 -8.81
CA GLU A 64 17.83 -3.22 -8.22
C GLU A 64 17.72 -2.21 -7.08
N GLU A 65 17.01 -1.11 -7.29
CA GLU A 65 16.76 -0.11 -6.24
C GLU A 65 15.93 -0.67 -5.10
N LEU A 66 14.94 -1.52 -5.40
CA LEU A 66 14.13 -2.21 -4.40
C LEU A 66 14.98 -3.14 -3.53
N LYS A 67 15.87 -3.93 -4.14
CA LYS A 67 16.81 -4.82 -3.43
C LYS A 67 17.71 -4.03 -2.49
N ILE A 68 18.33 -2.95 -2.97
CA ILE A 68 19.21 -2.10 -2.17
C ILE A 68 18.44 -1.42 -1.03
N GLY A 69 17.28 -0.82 -1.32
CA GLY A 69 16.50 -0.07 -0.33
C GLY A 69 15.81 -0.92 0.74
N LEU A 70 15.61 -2.22 0.48
CA LEU A 70 14.98 -3.17 1.41
C LEU A 70 15.95 -4.19 2.00
N GLU A 71 17.22 -4.15 1.57
CA GLU A 71 18.28 -5.11 1.92
C GLU A 71 17.81 -6.54 1.65
N LEU A 72 17.39 -6.81 0.40
CA LEU A 72 16.87 -8.11 -0.05
C LEU A 72 17.68 -8.61 -1.26
N ASP A 73 17.80 -9.93 -1.39
CA ASP A 73 18.22 -10.56 -2.64
C ASP A 73 17.07 -10.72 -3.65
N ASP A 74 17.36 -11.30 -4.82
CA ASP A 74 16.37 -11.52 -5.88
C ASP A 74 15.22 -12.44 -5.46
N GLU A 75 15.53 -13.55 -4.78
CA GLU A 75 14.53 -14.52 -4.34
C GLU A 75 13.66 -13.94 -3.21
N GLU A 76 14.29 -13.21 -2.29
CA GLU A 76 13.62 -12.50 -1.21
C GLU A 76 12.71 -11.38 -1.73
N LEU A 77 13.15 -10.62 -2.73
CA LEU A 77 12.34 -9.57 -3.36
C LEU A 77 11.10 -10.17 -4.01
N GLU A 78 11.26 -11.24 -4.80
CA GLU A 78 10.13 -11.92 -5.43
C GLU A 78 9.13 -12.45 -4.40
N LYS A 79 9.63 -13.10 -3.34
CA LYS A 79 8.80 -13.58 -2.22
C LYS A 79 8.10 -12.42 -1.52
N ALA A 80 8.76 -11.29 -1.29
CA ALA A 80 8.20 -10.12 -0.65
C ALA A 80 7.09 -9.49 -1.49
N LYS A 81 7.32 -9.31 -2.80
CA LYS A 81 6.31 -8.83 -3.78
C LYS A 81 5.10 -9.76 -3.81
N TYR A 82 5.33 -11.06 -3.95
CA TYR A 82 4.26 -12.06 -3.95
C TYR A 82 3.42 -12.00 -2.67
N LYS A 83 4.07 -11.99 -1.49
CA LYS A 83 3.36 -11.90 -0.19
C LYS A 83 2.55 -10.62 -0.07
N LEU A 84 3.13 -9.46 -0.44
CA LEU A 84 2.46 -8.16 -0.39
C LEU A 84 1.21 -8.15 -1.28
N TYR A 85 1.32 -8.47 -2.56
CA TYR A 85 0.17 -8.42 -3.46
C TYR A 85 -0.87 -9.48 -3.14
N LYS A 86 -0.44 -10.67 -2.69
CA LYS A 86 -1.37 -11.70 -2.20
C LYS A 86 -2.14 -11.17 -1.00
N LYS A 87 -1.48 -10.49 -0.05
CA LYS A 87 -2.13 -9.87 1.12
C LYS A 87 -3.11 -8.76 0.72
N LEU A 88 -2.72 -7.84 -0.17
CA LEU A 88 -3.59 -6.75 -0.64
C LEU A 88 -4.84 -7.24 -1.39
N LYS A 89 -4.79 -8.46 -1.94
CA LYS A 89 -5.92 -9.12 -2.60
C LYS A 89 -6.78 -9.96 -1.66
N GLN A 90 -6.40 -10.14 -0.39
CA GLN A 90 -7.22 -10.89 0.57
C GLN A 90 -8.43 -10.06 0.99
N ASP A 91 -9.61 -10.69 0.99
CA ASP A 91 -10.86 -9.98 1.27
C ASP A 91 -10.88 -9.33 2.66
N LYS A 92 -10.32 -9.98 3.69
CA LYS A 92 -10.19 -9.37 5.03
C LYS A 92 -9.41 -8.04 5.03
N VAL A 93 -8.41 -7.92 4.15
CA VAL A 93 -7.58 -6.72 4.03
C VAL A 93 -8.35 -5.67 3.21
N ARG A 94 -8.90 -6.08 2.07
CA ARG A 94 -9.74 -5.23 1.21
C ARG A 94 -10.93 -4.63 1.94
N LEU A 95 -11.63 -5.43 2.73
CA LEU A 95 -12.76 -4.98 3.55
C LEU A 95 -12.33 -3.88 4.51
N SER A 96 -11.13 -3.98 5.10
CA SER A 96 -10.62 -2.94 6.01
C SER A 96 -10.38 -1.60 5.31
N PHE A 97 -10.17 -1.59 4.00
CA PHE A 97 -9.92 -0.36 3.23
C PHE A 97 -11.18 0.27 2.67
N ARG A 98 -12.35 -0.37 2.83
CA ARG A 98 -13.61 0.20 2.34
C ARG A 98 -14.10 1.32 3.24
N GLU A 99 -14.70 2.35 2.65
CA GLU A 99 -15.38 3.43 3.40
C GLU A 99 -16.39 2.84 4.40
N SER A 100 -17.13 1.80 3.98
CA SER A 100 -18.09 1.09 4.82
C SER A 100 -17.49 0.46 6.08
N ALA A 101 -16.17 0.25 6.14
CA ALA A 101 -15.50 -0.30 7.32
C ALA A 101 -15.22 0.75 8.41
N LEU A 102 -15.39 2.04 8.10
CA LEU A 102 -15.31 3.11 9.11
C LEU A 102 -16.54 3.17 10.01
N GLY A 103 -17.62 2.47 9.65
CA GLY A 103 -18.81 2.33 10.50
C GLY A 103 -19.37 3.66 10.95
N PHE A 104 -20.20 4.30 10.12
CA PHE A 104 -21.32 5.03 10.70
C PHE A 104 -22.31 3.95 11.16
N ASP A 105 -22.17 3.48 12.40
CA ASP A 105 -23.33 3.01 13.15
C ASP A 105 -24.32 4.19 13.16
N THR A 106 -25.39 4.06 12.38
CA THR A 106 -26.55 4.96 12.45
C THR A 106 -27.18 4.92 13.83
#